data_AF-A0A2V6SB66-F1
#
_entry.id   AF-A0A2V6SB66-F1
#
_cell.length_a   1.000
_cell.length_b   1.000
_cell.length_c   1.000
_cell.angle_alpha   90.00
_cell.angle_beta   90.00
_cell.angle_gamma   90.00
#
_symmetry.space_group_name_H-M   'P 1'
#
loop_
_entity.id
_entity.type
_entity.pdbx_description
1 polymer ?
#
loop_
_entity_poly.entity_id
_entity_poly.type
_entity_poly.pdbx_seq_one_letter_code
_entity_poly.pdbx_strand_id
1 'polypeptide(L)'
;MKPPVFEYVAARSVEEAVAELGQHGDAAKLLAGGQSLVPLLNMRLVSPERLIDLNRVRELDYIEARDGGVAIGAMTRQRAVERSALV
;
A
#
# COMPACT_ATOMS: atom_id res chain seq x y z
N MET A 1 -19.60 6.22 -9.99
CA MET A 1 -19.72 4.76 -10.19
C MET A 1 -19.08 4.07 -8.97
N LYS A 2 -19.62 2.93 -8.49
CA LYS A 2 -19.14 2.25 -7.27
C LYS A 2 -18.18 1.10 -7.62
N PRO A 3 -17.17 0.80 -6.76
CA PRO A 3 -16.31 -0.37 -6.92
C PRO A 3 -17.10 -1.69 -7.02
N PRO A 4 -16.53 -2.73 -7.65
CA PRO A 4 -17.01 -4.09 -7.43
C PRO A 4 -16.84 -4.50 -5.96
N VAL A 5 -17.54 -5.56 -5.55
CA VAL A 5 -17.34 -6.17 -4.23
C VAL A 5 -15.95 -6.80 -4.19
N PHE A 6 -15.25 -6.60 -3.08
CA PHE A 6 -13.95 -7.20 -2.80
C PHE A 6 -13.88 -7.52 -1.31
N GLU A 7 -13.05 -8.50 -0.96
CA GLU A 7 -12.62 -8.74 0.41
C GLU A 7 -11.53 -7.75 0.81
N TYR A 8 -11.49 -7.39 2.09
CA TYR A 8 -10.54 -6.40 2.60
C TYR A 8 -9.75 -7.01 3.75
N VAL A 9 -8.42 -6.99 3.61
CA VAL A 9 -7.48 -7.45 4.62
C VAL A 9 -6.62 -6.27 5.05
N ALA A 10 -6.57 -5.99 6.34
CA ALA A 10 -5.76 -4.91 6.89
C ALA A 10 -4.49 -5.48 7.54
N ALA A 11 -3.48 -5.74 6.70
CA ALA A 11 -2.21 -6.33 7.11
C ALA A 11 -1.47 -5.45 8.11
N ARG A 12 -0.80 -6.09 9.08
CA ARG A 12 -0.07 -5.42 10.17
C ARG A 12 1.44 -5.60 10.08
N SER A 13 1.92 -6.46 9.19
CA SER A 13 3.33 -6.73 8.93
C SER A 13 3.58 -6.95 7.45
N VAL A 14 4.84 -6.87 7.02
CA VAL A 14 5.23 -7.20 5.64
C VAL A 14 5.00 -8.69 5.38
N GLU A 15 5.31 -9.55 6.35
CA GLU A 15 5.13 -10.99 6.25
C GLU A 15 3.67 -11.38 6.00
N GLU A 16 2.73 -10.76 6.73
CA GLU A 16 1.30 -10.97 6.53
C GLU A 16 0.86 -10.54 5.13
N ALA A 17 1.29 -9.35 4.67
CA ALA A 17 0.96 -8.87 3.33
C ALA A 17 1.52 -9.77 2.22
N VAL A 18 2.75 -10.26 2.38
CA VAL A 18 3.38 -11.21 1.45
C VAL A 18 2.68 -12.56 1.47
N ALA A 19 2.28 -13.06 2.63
CA ALA A 19 1.53 -14.31 2.75
C ALA A 19 0.18 -14.21 2.04
N GLU A 20 -0.56 -13.12 2.26
CA GLU A 20 -1.84 -12.85 1.60
C GLU A 20 -1.69 -12.75 0.07
N LEU A 21 -0.66 -12.04 -0.40
CA LEU A 21 -0.33 -11.97 -1.82
C LEU A 21 0.03 -13.33 -2.41
N GLY A 22 0.85 -14.13 -1.70
CA GLY A 22 1.26 -15.44 -2.15
C GLY A 22 0.11 -16.43 -2.25
N GLN A 23 -0.87 -16.32 -1.36
CA GLN A 23 -2.07 -17.17 -1.37
C GLN A 23 -3.05 -16.82 -2.50
N HIS A 24 -3.19 -15.53 -2.85
CA HIS A 24 -4.25 -15.05 -3.76
C HIS A 24 -3.75 -14.61 -5.13
N GLY A 25 -2.43 -14.48 -5.31
CA GLY A 25 -1.80 -14.14 -6.57
C GLY A 25 -2.41 -12.90 -7.24
N ASP A 26 -2.73 -13.02 -8.53
CA ASP A 26 -3.26 -11.92 -9.33
C ASP A 26 -4.67 -11.45 -8.93
N ALA A 27 -5.41 -12.26 -8.16
CA ALA A 27 -6.73 -11.90 -7.66
C ALA A 27 -6.67 -10.88 -6.51
N ALA A 28 -5.50 -10.72 -5.87
CA ALA A 28 -5.27 -9.72 -4.85
C ALA A 28 -4.51 -8.49 -5.38
N LYS A 29 -4.81 -7.32 -4.83
CA LYS A 29 -4.02 -6.10 -5.03
C LYS A 29 -3.68 -5.43 -3.71
N LEU A 30 -2.46 -4.91 -3.63
CA LEU A 30 -2.01 -4.08 -2.51
C LEU A 30 -2.68 -2.71 -2.57
N LEU A 31 -3.22 -2.27 -1.43
CA LEU A 31 -3.76 -0.93 -1.22
C LEU A 31 -2.79 -0.12 -0.37
N ALA A 32 -2.10 0.82 -1.01
CA ALA A 32 -1.30 1.85 -0.35
C ALA A 32 -2.15 3.10 -0.04
N GLY A 33 -1.80 4.27 -0.60
CA GLY A 33 -2.57 5.52 -0.42
C GLY A 33 -3.86 5.62 -1.26
N GLY A 34 -4.15 4.62 -2.11
CA GLY A 34 -5.39 4.52 -2.89
C GLY A 34 -5.57 5.55 -4.03
N GLN A 35 -4.67 6.51 -4.22
CA GLN A 35 -4.84 7.62 -5.17
C GLN A 35 -4.84 7.20 -6.65
N SER A 36 -4.34 6.00 -6.97
CA SER A 36 -4.44 5.43 -8.33
C SER A 36 -5.41 4.26 -8.37
N LEU A 37 -5.30 3.30 -7.42
CA LEU A 37 -6.09 2.08 -7.43
C LEU A 37 -7.59 2.32 -7.21
N VAL A 38 -7.96 3.20 -6.26
CA VAL A 38 -9.38 3.45 -5.94
C VAL A 38 -10.14 4.09 -7.12
N PRO A 39 -9.58 5.09 -7.83
CA PRO A 39 -10.16 5.55 -9.09
C PRO A 39 -10.38 4.43 -10.12
N LEU A 40 -9.39 3.55 -10.33
CA LEU A 40 -9.52 2.43 -11.27
C LEU A 40 -10.62 1.45 -10.86
N LEU A 41 -10.78 1.17 -9.56
CA LEU A 41 -11.88 0.36 -9.02
C LEU A 41 -13.24 1.02 -9.26
N ASN A 42 -13.36 2.32 -8.96
CA ASN A 42 -14.58 3.09 -9.16
C ASN A 42 -15.03 3.10 -10.63
N MET A 43 -14.06 3.15 -11.56
CA MET A 43 -14.29 3.10 -13.01
C MET A 43 -14.40 1.67 -13.55
N ARG A 44 -14.24 0.64 -12.70
CA ARG A 44 -14.27 -0.79 -13.06
C ARG A 44 -13.24 -1.17 -14.13
N LEU A 45 -12.10 -0.48 -14.16
CA LEU A 45 -10.97 -0.82 -15.03
C LEU A 45 -10.12 -1.95 -14.43
N VAL A 46 -10.24 -2.17 -13.12
CA VAL A 46 -9.68 -3.31 -12.39
C VAL A 46 -10.74 -3.86 -11.44
N SER A 47 -10.67 -5.15 -11.17
CA SER A 47 -11.65 -5.87 -10.34
C SER A 47 -10.98 -7.01 -9.55
N PRO A 48 -10.08 -6.68 -8.60
CA PRO A 48 -9.51 -7.68 -7.71
C PRO A 48 -10.58 -8.25 -6.79
N GLU A 49 -10.43 -9.51 -6.42
CA GLU A 49 -11.28 -10.18 -5.43
C GLU A 49 -10.92 -9.74 -4.02
N ARG A 50 -9.66 -9.32 -3.80
CA ARG A 50 -9.15 -8.90 -2.49
C ARG A 50 -8.27 -7.66 -2.56
N LEU A 51 -8.44 -6.76 -1.59
CA LEU A 51 -7.54 -5.66 -1.31
C LEU A 51 -6.79 -5.89 0.00
N ILE A 52 -5.47 -5.86 -0.08
CA ILE A 52 -4.56 -5.99 1.07
C ILE A 52 -4.06 -4.59 1.42
N ASP A 53 -4.62 -4.00 2.46
CA ASP A 53 -4.28 -2.66 2.93
C ASP A 53 -2.99 -2.67 3.77
N LEU A 54 -2.03 -1.85 3.33
CA LEU A 54 -0.72 -1.69 3.94
C LEU A 54 -0.65 -0.53 4.94
N ASN A 55 -1.72 0.25 5.14
CA ASN A 55 -1.71 1.44 6.00
C ASN A 55 -1.45 1.14 7.50
N ARG A 56 -1.47 -0.14 7.90
CA ARG A 56 -1.13 -0.58 9.26
C ARG A 56 0.23 -1.27 9.36
N VAL A 57 0.95 -1.44 8.25
CA VAL A 57 2.30 -2.00 8.21
C VAL A 57 3.31 -0.88 8.49
N ARG A 58 3.56 -0.63 9.78
CA ARG A 58 4.42 0.48 10.24
C ARG A 58 5.86 0.37 9.78
N GLU A 59 6.33 -0.85 9.52
CA GLU A 59 7.66 -1.13 8.98
C GLU A 59 7.91 -0.47 7.62
N LEU A 60 6.86 -0.07 6.90
CA LEU A 60 6.95 0.58 5.59
C LEU A 60 6.77 2.11 5.65
N ASP A 61 6.58 2.72 6.83
CA ASP A 61 6.34 4.16 6.99
C ASP A 61 7.47 4.82 7.79
N TYR A 62 8.53 5.23 7.09
CA TYR A 62 9.72 5.82 7.70
C TYR A 62 10.48 6.72 6.71
N ILE A 63 11.23 7.68 7.25
CA ILE A 63 12.23 8.48 6.52
C ILE A 63 13.48 8.53 7.41
N GLU A 64 14.57 7.91 6.98
CA GLU A 64 15.75 7.72 7.82
C GLU A 64 17.05 7.91 7.03
N ALA A 65 18.09 8.46 7.66
CA ALA A 65 19.42 8.49 7.10
C ALA A 65 20.06 7.10 7.23
N ARG A 66 20.54 6.52 6.13
CA ARG A 66 21.08 5.16 6.09
C ARG A 66 22.17 5.04 5.03
N ASP A 67 23.30 4.44 5.39
CA ASP A 67 24.41 4.13 4.48
C ASP A 67 24.90 5.32 3.63
N GLY A 68 24.92 6.52 4.24
CA GLY A 68 25.32 7.76 3.56
C GLY A 68 24.25 8.35 2.62
N GLY A 69 23.05 7.77 2.59
CA GLY A 69 21.88 8.28 1.87
C GLY A 69 20.64 8.36 2.76
N VAL A 70 19.47 8.41 2.12
CA VAL A 70 18.15 8.44 2.78
C VAL A 70 17.35 7.23 2.34
N ALA A 71 16.87 6.46 3.30
CA ALA A 71 15.93 5.38 3.09
C ALA A 71 14.51 5.88 3.39
N ILE A 72 13.59 5.65 2.45
CA ILE A 72 12.18 6.06 2.56
C ILE A 72 11.31 4.81 2.42
N GLY A 73 10.48 4.57 3.42
CA GLY A 73 9.53 3.45 3.41
C GLY A 73 8.43 3.66 2.37
N ALA A 74 7.97 2.58 1.73
CA ALA A 74 7.01 2.62 0.62
C ALA A 74 5.64 3.21 0.99
N MET A 75 5.27 3.20 2.27
CA MET A 75 4.02 3.77 2.79
C MET A 75 4.17 5.22 3.26
N THR A 76 5.36 5.80 3.14
CA THR A 76 5.59 7.21 3.48
C THR A 76 4.72 8.10 2.61
N ARG A 77 3.92 8.95 3.27
CA ARG A 77 3.03 9.87 2.56
C ARG A 77 3.83 10.99 1.89
N GLN A 78 3.39 11.41 0.71
CA GLN A 78 3.97 12.56 -0.01
C GLN A 78 4.11 13.82 0.87
N ARG A 79 3.11 14.10 1.71
CA ARG A 79 3.14 15.22 2.68
C ARG A 79 4.23 15.08 3.76
N ALA A 80 4.56 13.85 4.16
CA ALA A 80 5.64 13.62 5.10
C ALA A 80 7.00 13.87 4.43
N VAL A 81 7.17 13.41 3.18
CA VAL A 81 8.36 13.68 2.38
C VAL A 81 8.54 15.19 2.15
N GLU A 82 7.49 15.90 1.72
CA GLU A 82 7.49 17.37 1.51
C GLU A 82 7.99 18.16 2.73
N ARG A 83 7.79 17.62 3.94
CA ARG A 83 8.10 18.29 5.22
C ARG A 83 9.33 17.73 5.92
N SER A 84 9.98 16.74 5.32
CA SER A 84 11.14 16.10 5.92
C SER A 84 12.34 17.05 5.87
N ALA A 85 13.14 17.11 6.93
CA ALA A 85 14.43 17.79 6.91
C ALA A 85 15.54 16.91 6.30
N LEU A 86 15.26 15.62 6.06
CA LEU A 86 16.20 14.67 5.46
C LEU A 86 16.12 14.67 3.92
N VAL A 87 15.11 15.28 3.32
CA VAL A 87 14.86 15.28 1.86
C VAL A 87 14.79 16.72 1.35
#